data_AF-A0A4S4MZH1-F1
#
_entry.id   AF-A0A4S4MZH1-F1
#
_cell.length_a   1.000
_cell.length_b   1.000
_cell.length_c   1.000
_cell.angle_alpha   90.00
_cell.angle_beta   90.00
_cell.angle_gamma   90.00
#
_symmetry.space_group_name_H-M   'P 1'
#
loop_
_entity.id
_entity.type
_entity.pdbx_description
1 polymer ?
#
loop_
_entity_poly.entity_id
_entity_poly.type
_entity_poly.pdbx_seq_one_letter_code
_entity_poly.pdbx_strand_id
1 'polypeptide(L)'
;MSDLPITGKRRHVVIVGAGVIGLTIAHVLSTRYPDALKITIVARDMPDDFTSQAFASPWAGANWSPFGYEEKSYNRERVTL
;
A
#
# COMPACT_ATOMS: atom_id res chain seq x y z
N MET A 1 -1.31 -9.73 -28.56
CA MET A 1 -2.32 -10.13 -27.54
C MET A 1 -2.12 -11.61 -27.27
N SER A 2 -0.95 -11.98 -26.75
CA SER A 2 -0.51 -13.37 -26.65
C SER A 2 0.38 -13.53 -25.43
N ASP A 3 0.21 -14.67 -24.78
CA ASP A 3 1.14 -15.29 -23.81
C ASP A 3 0.99 -14.89 -22.34
N LEU A 4 -0.17 -15.23 -21.76
CA LEU A 4 -0.19 -15.71 -20.37
C LEU A 4 -0.46 -17.21 -20.41
N PRO A 5 0.49 -18.06 -19.97
CA PRO A 5 0.30 -19.49 -19.98
C PRO A 5 -0.80 -19.84 -18.99
N ILE A 6 -1.82 -20.54 -19.48
CA ILE A 6 -2.92 -21.14 -18.71
C ILE A 6 -2.35 -22.33 -17.93
N THR A 7 -1.42 -22.07 -17.00
CA THR A 7 -1.04 -23.07 -16.00
C THR A 7 -1.85 -22.73 -14.76
N GLY A 8 -2.66 -23.67 -14.27
CA GLY A 8 -3.58 -23.50 -13.13
C GLY A 8 -2.91 -23.24 -11.78
N LYS A 9 -1.73 -22.61 -11.76
CA LYS A 9 -0.94 -22.31 -10.56
C LYS A 9 -0.89 -20.81 -10.33
N ARG A 10 -1.63 -20.34 -9.33
CA ARG A 10 -1.58 -18.95 -8.87
C ARG A 10 -0.20 -18.64 -8.30
N ARG A 11 0.37 -17.47 -8.61
CA ARG A 11 1.60 -17.00 -7.97
C ARG A 11 1.27 -16.58 -6.55
N HIS A 12 2.07 -17.02 -5.58
CA HIS A 12 1.86 -16.69 -4.17
C HIS A 12 2.63 -15.42 -3.84
N VAL A 13 1.92 -14.42 -3.34
CA VAL A 13 2.49 -13.15 -2.85
C VAL A 13 2.24 -13.07 -1.36
N VAL A 14 3.32 -12.84 -0.60
CA VAL A 14 3.25 -12.60 0.84
C VAL A 14 3.48 -11.11 1.09
N ILE A 15 2.55 -10.49 1.80
CA ILE A 15 2.63 -9.10 2.22
C ILE A 15 2.94 -9.10 3.72
N VAL A 16 4.03 -8.43 4.10
CA VAL A 16 4.44 -8.32 5.50
C VAL A 16 3.95 -6.99 6.06
N GLY A 17 3.04 -7.05 7.02
CA GLY A 17 2.39 -5.92 7.67
C GLY A 17 0.95 -5.67 7.20
N ALA A 18 0.05 -5.42 8.17
CA ALA A 18 -1.37 -5.17 7.96
C ALA A 18 -1.78 -3.71 8.27
N GLY A 19 -0.82 -2.78 8.23
CA GLY A 19 -1.12 -1.35 8.22
C GLY A 19 -1.71 -0.89 6.88
N VAL A 20 -2.06 0.40 6.78
CA VAL A 20 -2.73 0.98 5.60
C VAL A 20 -2.00 0.66 4.29
N ILE A 21 -0.66 0.75 4.26
CA ILE A 21 0.14 0.44 3.07
C ILE A 21 -0.03 -1.03 2.64
N GLY A 22 0.11 -1.98 3.58
CA GLY A 22 0.02 -3.40 3.30
C GLY A 22 -1.37 -3.81 2.81
N LEU A 23 -2.41 -3.30 3.45
CA LEU A 23 -3.80 -3.56 3.06
C LEU A 23 -4.17 -2.93 1.71
N THR A 24 -3.70 -1.71 1.42
CA THR A 24 -3.92 -1.08 0.11
C THR A 24 -3.24 -1.89 -1.00
N ILE A 25 -1.99 -2.34 -0.78
CA ILE A 25 -1.31 -3.22 -1.75
C ILE A 25 -2.08 -4.52 -1.94
N ALA A 26 -2.51 -5.17 -0.85
CA ALA A 26 -3.30 -6.40 -0.90
C ALA A 26 -4.59 -6.21 -1.71
N HIS A 27 -5.32 -5.13 -1.45
CA HIS A 27 -6.57 -4.79 -2.13
C HIS A 27 -6.36 -4.55 -3.64
N VAL A 28 -5.32 -3.80 -4.02
CA VAL A 28 -5.02 -3.54 -5.42
C VAL A 28 -4.63 -4.83 -6.13
N LEU A 29 -3.79 -5.66 -5.52
CA LEU A 29 -3.36 -6.94 -6.10
C LEU A 29 -4.51 -7.93 -6.23
N SER A 30 -5.38 -8.04 -5.21
CA SER A 30 -6.54 -8.95 -5.24
C SER A 30 -7.55 -8.52 -6.31
N THR A 31 -7.74 -7.21 -6.48
CA THR A 31 -8.70 -6.66 -7.44
C THR A 31 -8.19 -6.75 -8.88
N ARG A 32 -6.90 -6.48 -9.11
CA ARG A 32 -6.33 -6.51 -10.47
C ARG A 32 -5.98 -7.90 -10.98
N TYR A 33 -5.70 -8.85 -10.07
CA TYR A 33 -5.22 -10.18 -10.44
C TYR A 33 -5.89 -11.32 -9.65
N PRO A 34 -7.24 -11.38 -9.60
CA PRO A 34 -7.99 -12.29 -8.72
C PRO A 34 -7.69 -13.78 -8.99
N ASP A 35 -7.51 -14.16 -10.25
CA ASP A 35 -7.27 -15.54 -10.67
C ASP A 35 -5.79 -15.90 -10.79
N ALA A 36 -4.92 -14.89 -10.86
CA ALA A 36 -3.49 -15.10 -11.07
C ALA A 36 -2.68 -15.10 -9.76
N LEU A 37 -3.17 -14.44 -8.70
CA LEU A 37 -2.46 -14.31 -7.43
C LEU A 37 -3.18 -15.02 -6.28
N LYS A 38 -2.41 -15.69 -5.42
CA LYS A 38 -2.80 -16.06 -4.06
C LYS A 38 -2.09 -15.07 -3.15
N ILE A 39 -2.83 -14.33 -2.32
CA ILE A 39 -2.26 -13.30 -1.44
C ILE A 39 -2.36 -13.79 0.00
N THR A 40 -1.28 -13.63 0.76
CA THR A 40 -1.26 -13.89 2.20
C THR A 40 -0.66 -12.69 2.90
N ILE A 41 -1.35 -12.17 3.91
CA ILE A 41 -0.86 -11.08 4.75
C ILE A 41 -0.35 -11.71 6.05
N VAL A 42 0.87 -11.38 6.43
CA VAL A 42 1.46 -11.79 7.70
C VAL A 42 1.83 -10.52 8.45
N ALA A 43 1.27 -10.33 9.63
CA ALA A 43 1.49 -9.14 10.44
C ALA A 43 1.53 -9.51 11.92
N ARG A 44 2.29 -8.73 12.69
CA ARG A 44 2.26 -8.78 14.15
C ARG A 44 0.98 -8.12 14.68
N ASP A 45 0.68 -6.93 14.18
CA ASP A 45 -0.50 -6.14 14.53
C ASP A 45 -1.49 -6.16 13.36
N MET A 46 -2.72 -6.56 13.65
CA MET A 46 -3.85 -6.55 12.73
C MET A 46 -4.68 -5.28 12.91
N PRO A 47 -5.57 -4.93 11.95
CA PRO A 47 -6.37 -3.71 12.03
C PRO A 47 -7.23 -3.59 13.28
N ASP A 48 -7.62 -4.72 13.87
CA ASP A 48 -8.41 -4.78 15.10
C ASP A 48 -7.59 -4.45 16.37
N ASP A 49 -6.26 -4.41 16.28
CA ASP A 49 -5.34 -4.12 17.40
C ASP A 49 -5.19 -2.60 17.65
N PHE A 50 -6.31 -1.89 17.83
CA PHE A 50 -6.35 -0.42 17.90
C PHE A 50 -5.48 0.22 19.00
N THR A 51 -5.17 -0.53 20.06
CA THR A 51 -4.37 -0.04 21.19
C THR A 51 -2.87 -0.31 21.03
N SER A 52 -2.47 -1.07 20.01
CA SER A 52 -1.06 -1.41 19.81
C SER A 52 -0.27 -0.19 19.36
N GLN A 53 0.79 0.12 20.12
CA GLN A 53 1.75 1.17 19.77
C GLN A 53 2.83 0.67 18.79
N ALA A 54 2.79 -0.61 18.42
CA ALA A 54 3.81 -1.22 17.58
C ALA A 54 3.60 -0.98 16.07
N PHE A 55 2.49 -0.34 15.68
CA PHE A 55 2.22 0.08 14.30
C PHE A 55 1.49 1.42 14.25
N ALA A 56 1.74 2.19 13.19
CA ALA A 56 1.30 3.57 13.11
C ALA A 56 -0.16 3.77 12.67
N SER A 57 -0.77 2.77 12.02
CA SER A 57 -2.03 2.95 11.31
C SER A 57 -3.23 3.39 12.18
N PRO A 58 -3.47 2.82 13.38
CA PRO A 58 -4.59 3.27 14.23
C PRO A 58 -4.42 4.67 14.81
N TRP A 59 -3.19 5.15 14.92
CA TRP A 59 -2.87 6.46 15.52
C TRP A 59 -2.98 7.62 14.53
N ALA A 60 -3.17 7.33 13.24
CA ALA A 60 -3.38 8.36 12.26
C ALA A 60 -4.74 9.05 12.49
N GLY A 61 -4.76 10.39 12.48
CA GLY A 61 -6.04 11.11 12.39
C GLY A 61 -6.72 10.90 11.03
N ALA A 62 -5.87 10.72 10.00
CA ALA A 62 -6.12 10.47 8.58
C ALA A 62 -6.95 11.54 7.83
N ASN A 63 -6.31 12.67 7.49
CA ASN A 63 -6.79 13.57 6.45
C ASN A 63 -5.86 13.51 5.21
N TRP A 64 -6.30 14.11 4.11
CA TRP A 64 -5.42 14.41 3.00
C TRP A 64 -4.94 15.85 3.11
N SER A 65 -3.68 16.04 3.51
CA SER A 65 -3.02 17.35 3.60
C SER A 65 -1.64 17.24 2.96
N PRO A 66 -1.44 17.77 1.74
CA PRO A 66 -0.14 17.74 1.09
C PRO A 66 0.89 18.57 1.90
N PHE A 67 1.91 17.92 2.45
CA PHE A 67 2.99 18.59 3.19
C PHE A 67 4.14 19.07 2.29
N GLY A 68 4.01 18.90 0.97
CA GLY A 68 5.05 19.27 -0.01
C GLY A 68 4.96 20.69 -0.58
N TYR A 69 3.97 21.49 -0.19
CA TYR A 69 3.89 22.88 -0.61
C TYR A 69 4.72 23.75 0.33
N GLU A 70 5.95 24.04 -0.07
CA GLU A 70 6.79 25.05 0.57
C GLU A 70 7.01 26.20 -0.42
N GLU A 71 6.45 27.38 -0.14
CA GLU A 71 6.50 28.56 -1.02
C GLU A 71 7.94 28.89 -1.46
N LYS A 72 8.92 28.70 -0.56
CA LYS A 72 10.35 28.89 -0.85
C LYS A 72 10.91 27.88 -1.85
N SER A 73 10.50 26.62 -1.78
CA SER A 73 10.94 25.58 -2.71
C SER A 73 10.29 25.76 -4.08
N TYR A 74 8.99 26.09 -4.11
CA TYR A 74 8.27 26.45 -5.33
C TYR A 74 8.86 27.70 -6.02
N ASN A 75 9.20 28.75 -5.25
CA ASN A 75 9.78 29.98 -5.82
C ASN A 75 11.20 29.75 -6.35
N ARG A 76 12.02 28.89 -5.71
CA ARG A 76 13.32 28.48 -6.23
C ARG A 76 13.19 27.72 -7.56
N GLU A 77 12.27 26.77 -7.62
CA GLU A 77 12.02 25.98 -8.85
C GLU A 77 11.54 26.86 -10.02
N ARG A 78 10.75 27.90 -9.75
CA ARG A 78 10.27 28.86 -10.76
C ARG A 78 11.31 29.84 -11.30
N VAL A 79 12.34 30.16 -10.52
CA VAL A 79 13.38 31.13 -10.94
C VAL A 79 14.49 30.46 -11.74
N THR A 80 14.64 29.14 -11.62
CA THR A 80 15.75 28.38 -12.22
C THR A 80 15.37 27.65 -13.52
N LEU A 81 14.09 27.66 -13.89
CA LEU A 81 13.52 27.11 -15.14
C LEU A 81 12.93 28.24 -15.99
#